data_AF-A0A419HPY0-F1
#
_entry.id   AF-A0A419HPY0-F1
#
_cell.length_a   1.000
_cell.length_b   1.000
_cell.length_c   1.000
_cell.angle_alpha   90.00
_cell.angle_beta   90.00
_cell.angle_gamma   90.00
#
_symmetry.space_group_name_H-M   'P 1'
#
loop_
_entity.id
_entity.type
_entity.pdbx_description
1 polymer ?
#
loop_
_entity_poly.entity_id
_entity_poly.type
_entity_poly.pdbx_seq_one_letter_code
_entity_poly.pdbx_strand_id
1 'polypeptide(L)'
;MRKGMAAFAAVLIAMTFGMGTAVGGSDRVLGPDGYKGLKLGQSQQAAEATGLLRDPQRVGTCTAYYFMESEGSMPRSSGVFVGDTGGVIRIGGTSLMRTPEGAHDGMALEELKRRYPELKQDPQLDFIWASPLPDAEYSFVIQEDGTVKDFGLQRPGAQC
;
A
#
# COMPACT_ATOMS: atom_id res chain seq x y z
N MET A 1 3.81 -68.64 -42.52
CA MET A 1 2.92 -68.00 -43.52
C MET A 1 1.68 -67.45 -42.80
N ARG A 2 1.35 -66.17 -43.07
CA ARG A 2 0.09 -65.42 -42.77
C ARG A 2 -0.31 -65.28 -41.28
N LYS A 3 -0.09 -64.11 -40.65
CA LYS A 3 -0.82 -62.82 -40.74
C LYS A 3 -2.11 -62.81 -39.89
N GLY A 4 -2.14 -61.93 -38.89
CA GLY A 4 -3.34 -61.51 -38.15
C GLY A 4 -3.04 -60.29 -37.30
N MET A 5 -3.19 -59.09 -37.88
CA MET A 5 -3.18 -57.80 -37.18
C MET A 5 -4.52 -57.60 -36.45
N ALA A 6 -4.48 -57.04 -35.25
CA ALA A 6 -5.57 -56.21 -34.73
C ALA A 6 -4.98 -55.19 -33.76
N ALA A 7 -5.02 -53.92 -34.18
CA ALA A 7 -4.63 -52.76 -33.41
C ALA A 7 -5.80 -52.32 -32.52
N PHE A 8 -5.52 -52.02 -31.24
CA PHE A 8 -6.40 -51.22 -30.40
C PHE A 8 -5.65 -49.94 -30.02
N ALA A 9 -6.07 -48.83 -30.61
CA ALA A 9 -5.64 -47.50 -30.24
C ALA A 9 -6.44 -47.05 -29.00
N ALA A 10 -5.76 -46.81 -27.89
CA ALA A 10 -6.34 -46.14 -26.72
C ALA A 10 -5.83 -44.70 -26.70
N VAL A 11 -6.71 -43.77 -27.02
CA VAL A 11 -6.48 -42.33 -26.88
C VAL A 11 -6.69 -41.97 -25.40
N LEU A 12 -5.61 -41.66 -24.68
CA LEU A 12 -5.66 -41.09 -23.34
C LEU A 12 -5.55 -39.57 -23.45
N ILE A 13 -6.67 -38.89 -23.26
CA ILE A 13 -6.74 -37.43 -23.09
C ILE A 13 -6.22 -37.12 -21.69
N ALA A 14 -4.98 -36.65 -21.58
CA ALA A 14 -4.44 -36.12 -20.33
C ALA A 14 -5.05 -34.73 -20.09
N MET A 15 -5.99 -34.62 -19.15
CA MET A 15 -6.51 -33.35 -18.66
C MET A 15 -5.43 -32.66 -17.83
N THR A 16 -4.80 -31.63 -18.38
CA THR A 16 -3.94 -30.70 -17.65
C THR A 16 -4.81 -29.87 -16.69
N PHE A 17 -4.81 -30.22 -15.41
CA PHE A 17 -5.26 -29.32 -14.35
C PHE A 17 -4.28 -28.15 -14.27
N GLY A 18 -4.66 -27.01 -14.84
CA GLY A 18 -4.02 -25.74 -14.55
C GLY A 18 -4.25 -25.41 -13.08
N MET A 19 -3.24 -25.61 -12.24
CA MET A 19 -3.17 -24.99 -10.92
C MET A 19 -3.00 -23.48 -11.11
N GLY A 20 -4.11 -22.79 -11.33
CA GLY A 20 -4.17 -21.34 -11.18
C GLY A 20 -3.98 -21.02 -9.70
N THR A 21 -2.79 -20.59 -9.32
CA THR A 21 -2.57 -19.93 -8.04
C THR A 21 -3.34 -18.62 -8.07
N ALA A 22 -4.48 -18.57 -7.38
CA ALA A 22 -5.15 -17.33 -7.07
C ALA A 22 -4.25 -16.53 -6.11
N VAL A 23 -3.39 -15.65 -6.63
CA VAL A 23 -2.77 -14.56 -5.86
C VAL A 23 -3.87 -13.53 -5.60
N GLY A 24 -4.68 -13.81 -4.58
CA GLY A 24 -5.86 -13.02 -4.23
C GLY A 24 -5.63 -12.22 -2.96
N GLY A 25 -5.43 -10.90 -3.09
CA GLY A 25 -5.98 -9.93 -2.14
C GLY A 25 -5.03 -8.97 -1.41
N SER A 26 -3.75 -9.30 -1.20
CA SER A 26 -2.87 -8.51 -0.31
C SER A 26 -1.90 -7.54 -1.01
N ASP A 27 -1.72 -7.64 -2.32
CA ASP A 27 -0.60 -6.99 -3.03
C ASP A 27 -0.61 -5.46 -3.00
N ARG A 28 -1.76 -4.86 -2.65
CA ARG A 28 -1.97 -3.41 -2.62
C ARG A 28 -2.46 -2.90 -1.25
N VAL A 29 -2.17 -3.62 -0.18
CA VAL A 29 -2.61 -3.23 1.17
C VAL A 29 -1.48 -2.49 1.90
N LEU A 30 -1.75 -1.25 2.31
CA LEU A 30 -0.91 -0.49 3.25
C LEU A 30 -1.30 -0.91 4.67
N GLY A 31 -0.66 -1.97 5.15
CA GLY A 31 -0.89 -2.55 6.47
C GLY A 31 -0.36 -1.70 7.63
N PRO A 32 -0.55 -2.14 8.87
CA PRO A 32 -0.17 -1.38 10.06
C PRO A 32 1.34 -1.26 10.27
N ASP A 33 2.14 -2.12 9.63
CA ASP A 33 3.60 -2.07 9.66
C ASP A 33 4.23 -1.51 8.37
N GLY A 34 3.47 -1.42 7.28
CA GLY A 34 3.93 -0.86 6.02
C GLY A 34 3.25 -1.43 4.77
N TYR A 35 3.97 -1.40 3.65
CA TYR A 35 3.48 -1.75 2.33
C TYR A 35 4.49 -2.61 1.56
N LYS A 36 4.10 -3.84 1.22
CA LYS A 36 5.02 -4.84 0.61
C LYS A 36 6.30 -4.96 1.45
N GLY A 37 7.46 -4.72 0.84
CA GLY A 37 8.76 -4.75 1.52
C GLY A 37 9.16 -3.44 2.23
N LEU A 38 8.35 -2.38 2.11
CA LEU A 38 8.61 -1.07 2.71
C LEU A 38 7.92 -0.98 4.08
N LYS A 39 8.69 -0.69 5.14
CA LYS A 39 8.18 -0.65 6.52
C LYS A 39 8.57 0.63 7.24
N LEU A 40 7.77 1.04 8.22
CA LEU A 40 8.16 2.09 9.15
C LEU A 40 9.46 1.71 9.90
N GLY A 41 10.31 2.71 10.16
CA GLY A 41 11.59 2.56 10.86
C GLY A 41 12.72 1.93 10.02
N GLN A 42 12.42 1.45 8.82
CA GLN A 42 13.42 0.89 7.91
C GLN A 42 14.45 1.96 7.50
N SER A 43 15.72 1.61 7.38
CA SER A 43 16.76 2.55 6.93
C SER A 43 16.51 3.01 5.49
N GLN A 44 17.06 4.17 5.11
CA GLN A 44 16.96 4.69 3.74
C GLN A 44 17.41 3.66 2.70
N GLN A 45 18.58 3.07 2.90
CA GLN A 45 19.13 2.06 1.98
C GLN A 45 18.20 0.84 1.84
N ALA A 46 17.63 0.38 2.95
CA ALA A 46 16.73 -0.76 2.91
C ALA A 46 15.40 -0.39 2.24
N ALA A 47 14.90 0.83 2.42
CA ALA A 47 13.71 1.34 1.75
C ALA A 47 13.93 1.45 0.22
N GLU A 48 15.08 1.97 -0.22
CA GLU A 48 15.46 2.03 -1.64
C GLU A 48 15.59 0.62 -2.25
N ALA A 49 16.17 -0.33 -1.50
CA ALA A 49 16.34 -1.72 -1.94
C ALA A 49 15.02 -2.47 -2.21
N THR A 50 13.88 -1.94 -1.77
CA THR A 50 12.57 -2.51 -2.11
C THR A 50 12.24 -2.39 -3.60
N GLY A 51 12.89 -1.48 -4.33
CA GLY A 51 12.57 -1.17 -5.72
C GLY A 51 11.23 -0.46 -5.91
N LEU A 52 10.60 0.01 -4.82
CA LEU A 52 9.31 0.69 -4.85
C LEU A 52 9.45 2.22 -4.99
N LEU A 53 10.65 2.76 -4.79
CA LEU A 53 10.90 4.19 -4.63
C LEU A 53 11.70 4.78 -5.79
N ARG A 54 11.43 6.05 -6.11
CA ARG A 54 12.13 6.85 -7.10
C ARG A 54 12.23 8.32 -6.69
N ASP A 55 13.02 9.06 -7.46
CA ASP A 55 13.14 10.53 -7.42
C ASP A 55 13.38 11.10 -6.01
N PRO A 56 14.47 10.70 -5.31
CA PRO A 56 14.77 11.20 -3.97
C PRO A 56 14.88 12.73 -3.96
N GLN A 57 14.15 13.38 -3.06
CA GLN A 57 14.16 14.82 -2.84
C GLN A 57 14.52 15.13 -1.39
N ARG A 58 15.40 16.11 -1.17
CA ARG A 58 15.68 16.58 0.20
C ARG A 58 14.57 17.52 0.65
N VAL A 59 13.95 17.25 1.79
CA VAL A 59 12.89 18.05 2.42
C VAL A 59 13.19 18.20 3.91
N GLY A 60 13.74 19.35 4.31
CA GLY A 60 14.16 19.57 5.70
C GLY A 60 15.19 18.53 6.14
N THR A 61 14.87 17.83 7.23
CA THR A 61 15.69 16.73 7.81
C THR A 61 15.33 15.33 7.28
N CYS A 62 14.56 15.28 6.19
CA CYS A 62 14.12 14.06 5.55
C CYS A 62 14.55 13.97 4.09
N THR A 63 14.66 12.74 3.60
CA THR A 63 14.59 12.45 2.16
C THR A 63 13.20 11.93 1.83
N ALA A 64 12.50 12.63 0.94
CA ALA A 64 11.20 12.25 0.41
C ALA A 64 11.36 11.49 -0.91
N TYR A 65 10.54 10.47 -1.13
CA TYR A 65 10.54 9.65 -2.33
C TYR A 65 9.15 9.56 -2.93
N TYR A 66 9.10 9.41 -4.25
CA TYR A 66 7.90 8.99 -4.93
C TYR A 66 7.83 7.47 -5.05
N PHE A 67 6.62 6.90 -5.05
CA PHE A 67 6.45 5.52 -5.50
C PHE A 67 6.69 5.39 -7.01
N MET A 68 7.18 4.22 -7.43
CA MET A 68 7.18 3.83 -8.84
C MET A 68 5.76 3.91 -9.42
N GLU A 69 5.63 4.29 -10.68
CA GLU A 69 4.31 4.48 -11.32
C GLU A 69 3.46 3.21 -11.33
N SER A 70 4.08 2.03 -11.33
CA SER A 70 3.42 0.73 -11.21
C SER A 70 2.65 0.56 -9.89
N GLU A 71 2.89 1.42 -8.90
CA GLU A 71 2.21 1.42 -7.62
C GLU A 71 1.01 2.35 -7.59
N GLY A 72 0.74 3.12 -8.66
CA GLY A 72 -0.37 4.06 -8.73
C GLY A 72 0.07 5.52 -8.61
N SER A 73 -0.90 6.42 -8.78
CA SER A 73 -0.70 7.86 -8.64
C SER A 73 -0.85 8.30 -7.19
N MET A 74 -0.23 9.41 -6.82
CA MET A 74 -0.39 10.03 -5.51
C MET A 74 -0.25 11.56 -5.60
N PRO A 75 -0.80 12.32 -4.64
CA PRO A 75 -0.58 13.76 -4.56
C PRO A 75 0.91 14.11 -4.43
N ARG A 76 1.32 15.28 -4.93
CA ARG A 76 2.72 15.76 -4.81
C ARG A 76 3.20 15.94 -3.37
N SER A 77 2.28 16.13 -2.42
CA SER A 77 2.55 16.24 -0.99
C SER A 77 2.64 14.88 -0.29
N SER A 78 2.34 13.79 -0.99
CA SER A 78 2.40 12.42 -0.46
C SER A 78 3.74 11.77 -0.81
N GLY A 79 3.88 10.49 -0.47
CA GLY A 79 5.08 9.70 -0.73
C GLY A 79 5.68 9.10 0.51
N VAL A 80 6.94 8.71 0.40
CA VAL A 80 7.68 8.03 1.47
C VAL A 80 8.72 8.98 2.04
N PHE A 81 8.66 9.22 3.34
CA PHE A 81 9.57 10.12 4.02
C PHE A 81 10.50 9.33 4.92
N VAL A 82 11.80 9.53 4.73
CA VAL A 82 12.85 8.89 5.51
C VAL A 82 13.60 9.97 6.28
N GLY A 83 13.53 9.92 7.61
CA GLY A 83 14.28 10.83 8.47
C GLY A 83 15.72 10.37 8.67
N ASP A 84 16.63 11.33 8.89
CA ASP A 84 18.08 11.07 8.98
C ASP A 84 18.47 10.03 10.05
N THR A 85 17.76 9.99 11.18
CA THR A 85 18.08 9.11 12.33
C THR A 85 17.02 8.05 12.61
N GLY A 86 15.80 8.23 12.09
CA GLY A 86 14.62 7.43 12.44
C GLY A 86 14.16 6.44 11.38
N GLY A 87 14.81 6.40 10.21
CA GLY A 87 14.38 5.60 9.08
C GLY A 87 13.08 6.12 8.44
N VAL A 88 12.34 5.24 7.79
CA VAL A 88 11.03 5.58 7.19
C VAL A 88 10.07 6.02 8.31
N ILE A 89 9.61 7.26 8.24
CA ILE A 89 8.69 7.84 9.23
C ILE A 89 7.26 7.97 8.72
N ARG A 90 7.07 7.99 7.39
CA ARG A 90 5.77 8.07 6.74
C ARG A 90 5.79 7.30 5.43
N ILE A 91 4.69 6.59 5.16
CA ILE A 91 4.39 5.88 3.92
C ILE A 91 3.01 6.36 3.44
N GLY A 92 2.99 7.21 2.43
CA GLY A 92 1.76 7.65 1.75
C GLY A 92 1.10 6.51 0.98
N GLY A 93 -0.21 6.58 0.82
CA GLY A 93 -0.99 5.73 -0.06
C GLY A 93 -0.95 6.22 -1.50
N THR A 94 -1.26 5.34 -2.43
CA THR A 94 -1.49 5.65 -3.84
C THR A 94 -2.92 5.30 -4.24
N SER A 95 -3.32 5.68 -5.45
CA SER A 95 -4.64 5.37 -6.03
C SER A 95 -4.92 3.87 -6.21
N LEU A 96 -3.90 3.00 -6.15
CA LEU A 96 -4.08 1.55 -6.21
C LEU A 96 -4.09 0.90 -4.83
N MET A 97 -3.71 1.62 -3.78
CA MET A 97 -3.59 1.10 -2.42
C MET A 97 -4.90 1.22 -1.65
N ARG A 98 -5.01 0.37 -0.63
CA ARG A 98 -6.01 0.51 0.43
C ARG A 98 -5.44 0.11 1.78
N THR A 99 -6.05 0.56 2.86
CA THR A 99 -5.77 0.05 4.21
C THR A 99 -6.39 -1.35 4.40
N PRO A 100 -6.11 -2.07 5.50
CA PRO A 100 -6.74 -3.36 5.81
C PRO A 100 -8.26 -3.27 5.92
N GLU A 101 -8.78 -2.17 6.49
CA GLU A 101 -10.21 -1.87 6.59
C GLU A 101 -10.78 -1.34 5.25
N GLY A 102 -9.92 -1.18 4.24
CA GLY A 102 -10.28 -0.86 2.87
C GLY A 102 -10.46 0.63 2.58
N ALA A 103 -9.95 1.53 3.43
CA ALA A 103 -9.89 2.95 3.09
C ALA A 103 -8.91 3.20 1.94
N HIS A 104 -9.28 4.12 1.05
CA HIS A 104 -8.56 4.42 -0.18
C HIS A 104 -8.86 5.86 -0.63
N ASP A 105 -8.10 6.35 -1.61
CA ASP A 105 -8.35 7.62 -2.30
C ASP A 105 -9.77 7.67 -2.90
N GLY A 106 -10.47 8.79 -2.70
CA GLY A 106 -11.86 9.00 -3.11
C GLY A 106 -12.93 8.47 -2.15
N MET A 107 -12.57 7.83 -1.04
CA MET A 107 -13.55 7.35 -0.06
C MET A 107 -14.30 8.50 0.63
N ALA A 108 -15.62 8.41 0.76
CA ALA A 108 -16.39 9.39 1.52
C ALA A 108 -16.04 9.35 3.02
N LEU A 109 -15.89 10.52 3.65
CA LEU A 109 -15.57 10.65 5.08
C LEU A 109 -16.57 9.89 5.98
N GLU A 110 -17.84 9.86 5.62
CA GLU A 110 -18.85 9.12 6.39
C GLU A 110 -18.64 7.60 6.34
N GLU A 111 -18.15 7.06 5.22
CA GLU A 111 -17.73 5.65 5.15
C GLU A 111 -16.42 5.42 5.91
N LEU A 112 -15.48 6.37 5.84
CA LEU A 112 -14.24 6.31 6.59
C LEU A 112 -14.50 6.22 8.10
N LYS A 113 -15.38 7.08 8.64
CA LYS A 113 -15.78 7.05 10.05
C LYS A 113 -16.44 5.73 10.48
N ARG A 114 -17.20 5.09 9.58
CA ARG A 114 -17.79 3.76 9.86
C ARG A 114 -16.73 2.67 9.97
N ARG A 115 -15.67 2.76 9.17
CA ARG A 115 -14.56 1.78 9.16
C ARG A 115 -13.53 2.02 10.26
N TYR A 116 -13.37 3.28 10.68
CA TYR A 116 -12.48 3.69 11.75
C TYR A 116 -13.29 4.39 12.86
N PRO A 117 -13.92 3.64 13.77
CA PRO A 117 -14.70 4.22 14.86
C PRO A 117 -13.88 5.09 15.83
N GLU A 118 -12.57 4.88 15.87
CA GLU A 118 -11.62 5.66 16.69
C GLU A 118 -10.98 6.83 15.94
N LEU A 119 -11.46 7.14 14.73
CA LEU A 119 -10.95 8.24 13.91
C LEU A 119 -11.14 9.58 14.62
N LYS A 120 -10.05 10.34 14.76
CA LYS A 120 -10.03 11.66 15.38
C LYS A 120 -9.60 12.70 14.37
N GLN A 121 -10.31 13.82 14.35
CA GLN A 121 -9.89 14.98 13.60
C GLN A 121 -8.64 15.59 14.25
N ASP A 122 -7.68 16.04 13.44
CA ASP A 122 -6.54 16.79 13.91
C ASP A 122 -7.02 18.11 14.56
N PRO A 123 -6.50 18.49 15.74
CA PRO A 123 -6.97 19.67 16.47
C PRO A 123 -6.55 21.00 15.83
N GLN A 124 -5.59 20.99 14.90
CA GLN A 124 -5.06 22.18 14.23
C GLN A 124 -5.48 22.27 12.75
N LEU A 125 -5.72 21.12 12.11
CA LEU A 125 -6.03 21.02 10.68
C LEU A 125 -7.32 20.22 10.46
N ASP A 126 -8.42 20.93 10.18
CA ASP A 126 -9.75 20.35 10.04
C ASP A 126 -9.89 19.32 8.90
N PHE A 127 -9.02 19.42 7.89
CA PHE A 127 -8.96 18.48 6.77
C PHE A 127 -8.15 17.21 7.07
N ILE A 128 -7.52 17.07 8.24
CA ILE A 128 -6.76 15.86 8.61
C ILE A 128 -7.51 15.06 9.67
N TRP A 129 -7.57 13.74 9.44
CA TRP A 129 -8.14 12.79 10.37
C TRP A 129 -7.14 11.64 10.60
N ALA A 130 -7.03 11.16 11.83
CA ALA A 130 -6.11 10.11 12.21
C ALA A 130 -6.82 8.96 12.92
N SER A 131 -6.46 7.73 12.58
CA SER A 131 -6.84 6.52 13.33
C SER A 131 -5.61 5.97 14.04
N PRO A 132 -5.62 5.84 15.37
CA PRO A 132 -4.46 5.37 16.13
C PRO A 132 -4.20 3.87 15.89
N LEU A 133 -2.91 3.49 15.94
CA LEU A 133 -2.41 2.12 16.08
C LEU A 133 -1.43 2.08 17.27
N PRO A 134 -0.98 0.92 17.76
CA PRO A 134 -0.07 0.85 18.90
C PRO A 134 1.23 1.66 18.74
N ASP A 135 1.87 1.59 17.56
CA ASP A 135 3.17 2.23 17.28
C ASP A 135 3.13 3.16 16.04
N ALA A 136 1.94 3.38 15.48
CA ALA A 136 1.72 4.08 14.22
C ALA A 136 0.35 4.78 14.25
N GLU A 137 0.03 5.50 13.19
CA GLU A 137 -1.32 5.95 12.93
C GLU A 137 -1.57 5.97 11.43
N TYR A 138 -2.81 5.72 11.04
CA TYR A 138 -3.27 6.09 9.70
C TYR A 138 -3.70 7.55 9.72
N SER A 139 -3.17 8.35 8.80
CA SER A 139 -3.62 9.71 8.54
C SER A 139 -4.43 9.75 7.24
N PHE A 140 -5.48 10.56 7.19
CA PHE A 140 -6.34 10.77 6.03
C PHE A 140 -6.53 12.27 5.82
N VAL A 141 -6.30 12.75 4.60
CA VAL A 141 -6.57 14.12 4.16
C VAL A 141 -7.90 14.14 3.43
N ILE A 142 -8.83 14.96 3.90
CA ILE A 142 -10.18 15.10 3.37
C ILE A 142 -10.29 16.37 2.54
N GLN A 143 -10.93 16.27 1.38
CA GLN A 143 -11.23 17.41 0.51
C GLN A 143 -12.48 18.16 0.97
N GLU A 144 -12.69 19.34 0.41
CA GLU A 144 -13.91 20.14 0.64
C GLU A 144 -15.19 19.38 0.29
N ASP A 145 -15.15 18.46 -0.68
CA ASP A 145 -16.29 17.63 -1.07
C ASP A 145 -16.57 16.44 -0.11
N GLY A 146 -15.78 16.32 0.96
CA GLY A 146 -15.93 15.27 1.96
C GLY A 146 -15.34 13.91 1.58
N THR A 147 -14.45 13.85 0.57
CA THR A 147 -13.76 12.62 0.18
C THR A 147 -12.28 12.61 0.59
N VAL A 148 -11.72 11.41 0.82
CA VAL A 148 -10.28 11.20 1.03
C VAL A 148 -9.54 11.57 -0.26
N LYS A 149 -8.47 12.38 -0.15
CA LYS A 149 -7.55 12.73 -1.26
C LYS A 149 -6.14 12.19 -1.07
N ASP A 150 -5.76 12.00 0.18
CA ASP A 150 -4.49 11.39 0.55
C ASP A 150 -4.72 10.56 1.80
N PHE A 151 -3.94 9.50 1.93
CA PHE A 151 -3.91 8.73 3.15
C PHE A 151 -2.49 8.19 3.34
N GLY A 152 -2.17 7.72 4.53
CA GLY A 152 -0.85 7.17 4.78
C GLY A 152 -0.72 6.58 6.16
N LEU A 153 0.35 5.82 6.34
CA LEU A 153 0.80 5.28 7.60
C LEU A 153 1.99 6.11 8.09
N GLN A 154 1.97 6.56 9.34
CA GLN A 154 3.06 7.35 9.90
C GLN A 154 3.34 7.01 11.36
N ARG A 155 4.55 7.33 11.80
CA ARG A 155 4.91 7.29 13.22
C ARG A 155 4.30 8.51 13.92
N PRO A 156 3.67 8.36 15.09
CA PRO A 156 3.10 9.48 15.81
C PRO A 156 4.17 10.54 16.13
N GLY A 157 3.86 11.80 15.84
CA GLY A 157 4.74 12.94 16.13
C GLY A 157 6.04 13.03 15.31
N ALA A 158 6.22 12.20 14.28
CA ALA A 158 7.39 12.29 13.42
C ALA A 158 7.34 13.54 12.53
N GLN A 159 8.49 14.20 12.37
CA GLN A 159 8.62 15.45 11.62
C GLN A 159 9.79 15.38 10.64
N CYS A 160 9.64 16.16 9.55
CA CYS A 160 10.70 16.59 8.64
C CYS A 160 10.92 18.10 8.85
#